data_AF-A0A927Z7B1-F1
#
_entry.id   AF-A0A927Z7B1-F1
#
_cell.length_a   1.000
_cell.length_b   1.000
_cell.length_c   1.000
_cell.angle_alpha   90.00
_cell.angle_beta   90.00
_cell.angle_gamma   90.00
#
_symmetry.space_group_name_H-M   'P 1'
#
loop_
_entity.id
_entity.type
_entity.pdbx_description
1 polymer ?
#
loop_
_entity_poly.entity_id
_entity_poly.type
_entity_poly.pdbx_seq_one_letter_code
_entity_poly.pdbx_strand_id
1 'polypeptide(L)'
;MSAIVLSMNAGILKPIAIALGHLMDGIYMLLSRVGITNVALTIIIFTIVIYMILLPLTYQQQKFSRMTIIMNPEIQKIQKKYQGKRDQASVNAMNMETQEVYKKYGVRPTGSCVFMGIQLLILFPLYRVIYNVPGYVNSVKNTMSNLANAIMGTSGYENTITDFFNTVKEGNYVYRGTSLDFSTTETAHDSIIDVIYKCTDSNWSLLADKFPDLSTLIATTHESVNHFNNFLGVSIVYSPKILIQNAMHGNGSAIIVLVAILIPIISAATQFLNIRLSQSLNPNATQGNQMAAQMKIMNYMMPIYSLILVFFLPVGIGIYWIAGALIRSIQQFIINKRFDKMDMEALVKKNQAKAAAKEKERIEKKGVSGQTIARNASINTRNIAADPNAARRKTMAEKAASAANISVDTTKQTVKKGSLAEKAGMVKDFNSKSPEEWKQAKAAAEKEAEKASGQSKNKNQSKKKSKNKKKK
;
A
#
# COMPACT_ATOMS: atom_id res chain seq x y z
N MET A 1 1.88 -2.54 10.40
CA MET A 1 0.58 -3.04 9.90
C MET A 1 0.76 -4.54 9.73
N SER A 2 0.09 -5.40 10.51
CA SER A 2 0.34 -6.84 10.44
C SER A 2 -0.10 -7.37 9.07
N ALA A 3 0.60 -8.39 8.54
CA ALA A 3 0.28 -9.03 7.26
C ALA A 3 -1.18 -9.52 7.17
N ILE A 4 -1.83 -9.73 8.32
CA ILE A 4 -3.23 -10.13 8.46
C ILE A 4 -4.20 -9.01 7.98
N VAL A 5 -3.90 -7.74 8.28
CA VAL A 5 -4.78 -6.60 7.94
C VAL A 5 -4.90 -6.42 6.43
N LEU A 6 -3.82 -6.68 5.68
CA LEU A 6 -3.77 -6.63 4.21
C LEU A 6 -3.95 -8.02 3.58
N SER A 7 -4.36 -9.03 4.35
CA SER A 7 -4.55 -10.37 3.78
C SER A 7 -5.78 -10.41 2.87
N MET A 8 -5.65 -11.09 1.74
CA MET A 8 -6.71 -11.22 0.74
C MET A 8 -7.83 -12.18 1.19
N ASN A 9 -7.57 -13.00 2.21
CA ASN A 9 -8.49 -14.06 2.69
C ASN A 9 -9.17 -13.73 4.03
N ALA A 10 -8.63 -12.80 4.83
CA ALA A 10 -9.20 -12.46 6.15
C ALA A 10 -9.06 -10.96 6.54
N GLY A 11 -8.46 -10.12 5.69
CA GLY A 11 -8.17 -8.72 5.97
C GLY A 11 -9.20 -7.74 5.40
N ILE A 12 -8.90 -6.44 5.52
CA ILE A 12 -9.76 -5.34 5.03
C ILE A 12 -9.99 -5.40 3.50
N LEU A 13 -9.15 -6.16 2.79
CA LEU A 13 -9.21 -6.31 1.34
C LEU A 13 -10.32 -7.26 0.87
N LYS A 14 -10.78 -8.22 1.70
CA LYS A 14 -11.81 -9.20 1.30
C LYS A 14 -13.16 -8.53 1.02
N PRO A 15 -13.74 -7.71 1.92
CA PRO A 15 -14.99 -7.01 1.64
C PRO A 15 -14.91 -6.10 0.41
N ILE A 16 -13.75 -5.44 0.23
CA ILE A 16 -13.50 -4.61 -0.95
C ILE A 16 -13.51 -5.45 -2.22
N ALA A 17 -12.83 -6.61 -2.22
CA ALA A 17 -12.82 -7.51 -3.36
C ALA A 17 -14.23 -8.04 -3.71
N ILE A 18 -15.05 -8.35 -2.70
CA ILE A 18 -16.44 -8.79 -2.90
C ILE A 18 -17.28 -7.65 -3.52
N ALA A 19 -17.18 -6.43 -2.98
CA ALA A 19 -17.90 -5.28 -3.52
C ALA A 19 -17.49 -4.97 -4.98
N LEU A 20 -16.19 -5.04 -5.27
CA LEU A 20 -15.66 -4.90 -6.61
C LEU A 20 -16.10 -6.05 -7.54
N GLY A 21 -16.23 -7.27 -7.01
CA GLY A 21 -16.74 -8.43 -7.71
C GLY A 21 -18.20 -8.25 -8.13
N HIS A 22 -19.07 -7.83 -7.22
CA HIS A 22 -20.47 -7.51 -7.55
C HIS A 22 -20.57 -6.40 -8.60
N LEU A 23 -19.68 -5.41 -8.54
CA LEU A 23 -19.62 -4.37 -9.56
C LEU A 23 -19.20 -4.96 -10.93
N MET A 24 -18.20 -5.83 -10.97
CA MET A 24 -17.76 -6.48 -12.21
C MET A 24 -18.87 -7.39 -12.79
N ASP A 25 -19.54 -8.19 -11.95
CA ASP A 25 -20.67 -9.04 -12.35
C ASP A 25 -21.83 -8.20 -12.90
N GLY A 26 -22.20 -7.12 -12.22
CA GLY A 26 -23.23 -6.20 -12.70
C GLY A 26 -22.89 -5.56 -14.05
N ILE A 27 -21.63 -5.21 -14.28
CA ILE A 27 -21.17 -4.70 -15.58
C ILE A 27 -21.25 -5.79 -16.64
N TYR A 28 -20.80 -7.01 -16.34
CA TYR A 28 -20.87 -8.14 -17.27
C TYR A 28 -22.32 -8.44 -17.66
N MET A 29 -23.24 -8.45 -16.68
CA MET A 29 -24.67 -8.64 -16.91
C MET A 29 -25.26 -7.55 -17.80
N LEU A 30 -24.90 -6.28 -17.59
CA LEU A 30 -25.36 -5.17 -18.43
C LEU A 30 -24.86 -5.28 -19.87
N LEU A 31 -23.60 -5.66 -20.06
CA LEU A 31 -23.02 -5.91 -21.38
C LEU A 31 -23.69 -7.11 -22.07
N SER A 32 -23.95 -8.18 -21.31
CA SER A 32 -24.65 -9.36 -21.82
C SER A 32 -26.06 -9.04 -22.33
N ARG A 33 -26.79 -8.13 -21.66
CA ARG A 33 -28.11 -7.66 -22.12
C ARG A 33 -28.10 -6.95 -23.48
N VAL A 34 -26.98 -6.35 -23.87
CA VAL A 34 -26.79 -5.73 -25.19
C VAL A 34 -26.07 -6.65 -26.18
N GLY A 35 -25.95 -7.95 -25.86
CA GLY A 35 -25.33 -8.96 -26.71
C GLY A 35 -23.80 -9.03 -26.63
N ILE A 36 -23.17 -8.34 -25.66
CA ILE A 36 -21.71 -8.30 -25.49
C ILE A 36 -21.31 -9.19 -24.31
N THR A 37 -20.88 -10.41 -24.58
CA THR A 37 -20.40 -11.37 -23.56
C THR A 37 -18.88 -11.49 -23.62
N ASN A 38 -18.17 -10.42 -23.27
CA ASN A 38 -16.70 -10.37 -23.39
C ASN A 38 -16.05 -9.86 -22.09
N VAL A 39 -15.15 -10.67 -21.53
CA VAL A 39 -14.48 -10.38 -20.26
C VAL A 39 -13.50 -9.22 -20.39
N ALA A 40 -12.78 -9.09 -21.51
CA ALA A 40 -11.87 -7.96 -21.74
C ALA A 40 -12.60 -6.62 -21.76
N LEU A 41 -13.73 -6.55 -22.48
CA LEU A 41 -14.57 -5.35 -22.51
C LEU A 41 -15.15 -5.04 -21.13
N THR A 42 -15.56 -6.06 -20.39
CA THR A 42 -16.00 -5.92 -19.00
C THR A 42 -14.90 -5.30 -18.14
N ILE A 43 -13.65 -5.76 -18.26
CA ILE A 43 -12.50 -5.17 -17.54
C ILE A 43 -12.30 -3.70 -17.92
N ILE A 44 -12.42 -3.33 -19.20
CA ILE A 44 -12.28 -1.93 -19.64
C ILE A 44 -13.36 -1.04 -19.02
N ILE A 45 -14.63 -1.44 -19.11
CA ILE A 45 -15.75 -0.68 -18.54
C ILE A 45 -15.64 -0.60 -17.01
N PHE A 46 -15.32 -1.72 -16.37
CA PHE A 46 -15.05 -1.76 -14.93
C PHE A 46 -13.96 -0.78 -14.52
N THR A 47 -12.88 -0.70 -15.29
CA THR A 47 -11.81 0.26 -15.07
C THR A 47 -12.32 1.71 -15.16
N ILE A 48 -13.11 2.04 -16.17
CA ILE A 48 -13.73 3.36 -16.32
C ILE A 48 -14.56 3.71 -15.09
N VAL A 49 -15.46 2.83 -14.67
CA VAL A 49 -16.34 3.06 -13.52
C VAL A 49 -15.54 3.30 -12.24
N ILE A 50 -14.52 2.49 -11.97
CA ILE A 50 -13.66 2.67 -10.79
C ILE A 50 -12.97 4.03 -10.81
N TYR A 51 -12.37 4.42 -11.93
CA TYR A 51 -11.71 5.73 -12.01
C TYR A 51 -12.69 6.89 -11.92
N MET A 52 -13.94 6.74 -12.36
CA MET A 52 -15.00 7.74 -12.17
C MET A 52 -15.38 7.90 -10.70
N ILE A 53 -15.51 6.79 -9.96
CA ILE A 53 -15.75 6.80 -8.51
C ILE A 53 -14.57 7.46 -7.76
N LEU A 54 -13.34 7.23 -8.22
CA LEU A 54 -12.13 7.79 -7.61
C LEU A 54 -11.82 9.23 -8.07
N LEU A 55 -12.52 9.77 -9.08
CA LEU A 55 -12.30 11.11 -9.61
C LEU A 55 -12.24 12.23 -8.54
N PRO A 56 -13.17 12.32 -7.56
CA PRO A 56 -13.09 13.35 -6.52
C PRO A 56 -11.82 13.23 -5.67
N LEU A 57 -11.37 12.01 -5.40
CA LEU A 57 -10.13 11.76 -4.67
C LEU A 57 -8.91 12.18 -5.51
N THR A 58 -8.88 11.77 -6.79
CA THR A 58 -7.85 12.18 -7.75
C THR A 58 -7.74 13.70 -7.86
N TYR A 59 -8.86 14.40 -7.90
CA TYR A 59 -8.89 15.86 -7.91
C TYR A 59 -8.22 16.48 -6.66
N GLN A 60 -8.48 15.94 -5.47
CA GLN A 60 -7.84 16.42 -4.24
C GLN A 60 -6.32 16.16 -4.23
N GLN A 61 -5.89 15.01 -4.75
CA GLN A 61 -4.46 14.68 -4.88
C GLN A 61 -3.75 15.64 -5.82
N GLN A 62 -4.37 15.97 -6.95
CA GLN A 62 -3.81 16.92 -7.90
C GLN A 62 -3.76 18.34 -7.34
N LYS A 63 -4.78 18.75 -6.57
CA LYS A 63 -4.75 20.00 -5.81
C LYS A 63 -3.55 20.06 -4.87
N PHE A 64 -3.29 18.99 -4.11
CA PHE A 64 -2.14 18.90 -3.22
C PHE A 64 -0.81 18.95 -3.99
N SER A 65 -0.73 18.24 -5.13
CA SER A 65 0.43 18.29 -6.02
C SER A 65 0.72 19.72 -6.47
N ARG A 66 -0.29 20.45 -6.96
CA ARG A 66 -0.18 21.87 -7.36
C ARG A 66 0.36 22.77 -6.23
N MET A 67 -0.12 22.59 -5.00
CA MET A 67 0.40 23.34 -3.85
C MET A 67 1.85 23.00 -3.53
N THR A 68 2.24 21.74 -3.71
CA THR A 68 3.65 21.33 -3.55
C THR A 68 4.56 22.07 -4.53
N ILE A 69 4.11 22.36 -5.76
CA ILE A 69 4.87 23.15 -6.74
C ILE A 69 5.17 24.56 -6.19
N ILE A 70 4.13 25.23 -5.68
CA ILE A 70 4.24 26.60 -5.16
C ILE A 70 5.19 26.63 -3.95
N MET A 71 5.16 25.59 -3.11
CA MET A 71 6.03 25.46 -1.95
C MET A 71 7.46 25.00 -2.31
N ASN A 72 7.65 24.32 -3.45
CA ASN A 72 8.92 23.68 -3.81
C ASN A 72 10.12 24.65 -3.80
N PRO A 73 10.02 25.90 -4.29
CA PRO A 73 11.12 26.87 -4.19
C PRO A 73 11.56 27.17 -2.75
N GLU A 74 10.63 27.28 -1.81
CA GLU A 74 10.95 27.49 -0.38
C GLU A 74 11.58 26.22 0.23
N ILE A 75 11.02 25.04 -0.10
CA ILE A 75 11.57 23.75 0.33
C ILE A 75 12.99 23.54 -0.21
N GLN A 76 13.26 23.91 -1.47
CA GLN A 76 14.60 23.83 -2.06
C GLN A 76 15.60 24.76 -1.38
N LYS A 77 15.18 25.98 -0.99
CA LYS A 77 16.04 26.88 -0.21
C LYS A 77 16.43 26.27 1.13
N ILE A 78 15.49 25.64 1.82
CA ILE A 78 15.75 24.91 3.08
C ILE A 78 16.71 23.74 2.81
N GLN A 79 16.47 22.93 1.77
CA GLN A 79 17.36 21.82 1.42
C GLN A 79 18.79 22.29 1.10
N LYS A 80 18.95 23.41 0.39
CA LYS A 80 20.27 24.01 0.13
C LYS A 80 20.95 24.52 1.41
N LYS A 81 20.21 25.14 2.33
CA LYS A 81 20.71 25.61 3.64
C LYS A 81 21.33 24.49 4.48
N TYR A 82 20.82 23.27 4.35
CA TYR A 82 21.30 22.08 5.08
C TYR A 82 22.10 21.10 4.20
N GLN A 83 22.48 21.49 2.99
CA GLN A 83 23.21 20.60 2.08
C GLN A 83 24.55 20.17 2.69
N GLY A 84 24.86 18.87 2.60
CA GLY A 84 26.07 18.29 3.17
C GLY A 84 26.04 18.06 4.69
N LYS A 85 25.03 18.56 5.41
CA LYS A 85 24.87 18.32 6.86
C LYS A 85 24.10 17.02 7.10
N ARG A 86 24.69 16.11 7.86
CA ARG A 86 24.12 14.77 8.18
C ARG A 86 23.93 14.53 9.67
N ASP A 87 24.25 15.51 10.52
CA ASP A 87 24.01 15.43 11.94
C ASP A 87 22.50 15.40 12.25
N GLN A 88 22.14 14.65 13.29
CA GLN A 88 20.73 14.45 13.66
C GLN A 88 20.01 15.78 13.94
N ALA A 89 20.73 16.78 14.49
CA ALA A 89 20.18 18.09 14.77
C ALA A 89 19.82 18.86 13.48
N SER A 90 20.72 18.87 12.48
CA SER A 90 20.49 19.49 11.17
C SER A 90 19.35 18.81 10.41
N VAL A 91 19.26 17.48 10.45
CA VAL A 91 18.14 16.74 9.83
C VAL A 91 16.81 17.11 10.51
N ASN A 92 16.80 17.18 11.84
CA ASN A 92 15.60 17.59 12.59
C ASN A 92 15.21 19.04 12.29
N ALA A 93 16.18 19.96 12.24
CA ALA A 93 15.95 21.37 11.92
C ALA A 93 15.41 21.54 10.49
N MET A 94 16.00 20.86 9.51
CA MET A 94 15.51 20.82 8.13
C MET A 94 14.05 20.34 8.07
N ASN A 95 13.71 19.28 8.81
CA ASN A 95 12.34 18.75 8.87
C ASN A 95 11.37 19.74 9.52
N MET A 96 11.79 20.49 10.55
CA MET A 96 10.96 21.51 11.21
C MET A 96 10.70 22.71 10.29
N GLU A 97 11.74 23.29 9.68
CA GLU A 97 11.59 24.40 8.73
C GLU A 97 10.72 24.00 7.54
N THR A 98 10.89 22.78 7.03
CA THR A 98 10.05 22.25 5.95
C THR A 98 8.58 22.12 6.39
N GLN A 99 8.32 21.69 7.64
CA GLN A 99 6.96 21.66 8.20
C GLN A 99 6.36 23.05 8.38
N GLU A 100 7.16 24.06 8.70
CA GLU A 100 6.71 25.45 8.80
C GLU A 100 6.27 26.00 7.45
N VAL A 101 6.99 25.68 6.37
CA VAL A 101 6.53 25.99 5.00
C VAL A 101 5.18 25.33 4.75
N TYR A 102 5.02 24.03 5.03
CA TYR A 102 3.71 23.38 4.86
C TYR A 102 2.59 24.08 5.67
N LYS A 103 2.86 24.49 6.91
CA LYS A 103 1.91 25.25 7.75
C LYS A 103 1.60 26.62 7.16
N LYS A 104 2.60 27.35 6.65
CA LYS A 104 2.46 28.67 6.01
C LYS A 104 1.48 28.63 4.83
N TYR A 105 1.41 27.53 4.10
CA TYR A 105 0.47 27.36 2.97
C TYR A 105 -0.82 26.62 3.35
N GLY A 106 -0.99 26.26 4.63
CA GLY A 106 -2.18 25.54 5.12
C GLY A 106 -2.30 24.11 4.60
N VAL A 107 -1.18 23.48 4.23
CA VAL A 107 -1.12 22.13 3.65
C VAL A 107 -0.58 21.13 4.69
N ARG A 108 -1.08 19.90 4.68
CA ARG A 108 -0.60 18.82 5.58
C ARG A 108 0.32 17.87 4.80
N PRO A 109 1.55 17.58 5.28
CA PRO A 109 2.49 16.71 4.56
C PRO A 109 1.98 15.27 4.38
N THR A 110 1.01 14.83 5.18
CA THR A 110 0.40 13.50 5.09
C THR A 110 -0.48 13.29 3.84
N GLY A 111 -0.81 14.35 3.10
CA GLY A 111 -1.61 14.23 1.86
C GLY A 111 -0.94 13.35 0.80
N SER A 112 0.39 13.37 0.71
CA SER A 112 1.14 12.60 -0.30
C SER A 112 1.20 11.11 -0.01
N CYS A 113 1.32 10.71 1.26
CA CYS A 113 1.47 9.29 1.63
C CYS A 113 0.13 8.55 1.71
N VAL A 114 -0.95 9.24 2.06
CA VAL A 114 -2.31 8.68 2.07
C VAL A 114 -2.73 8.23 0.67
N PHE A 115 -2.33 8.98 -0.36
CA PHE A 115 -2.61 8.62 -1.75
C PHE A 115 -1.98 7.27 -2.15
N MET A 116 -0.69 7.09 -1.86
CA MET A 116 0.02 5.83 -2.14
C MET A 116 -0.65 4.64 -1.44
N GLY A 117 -1.11 4.86 -0.20
CA GLY A 117 -1.87 3.86 0.56
C GLY A 117 -3.18 3.48 -0.14
N ILE A 118 -3.98 4.46 -0.56
CA ILE A 118 -5.25 4.20 -1.24
C ILE A 118 -5.03 3.47 -2.58
N GLN A 119 -3.99 3.84 -3.34
CA GLN A 119 -3.66 3.15 -4.58
C GLN A 119 -3.36 1.67 -4.35
N LEU A 120 -2.58 1.33 -3.32
CA LEU A 120 -2.30 -0.06 -2.97
C LEU A 120 -3.56 -0.80 -2.47
N LEU A 121 -4.40 -0.14 -1.67
CA LEU A 121 -5.64 -0.74 -1.14
C LEU A 121 -6.65 -1.09 -2.24
N ILE A 122 -6.65 -0.36 -3.36
CA ILE A 122 -7.54 -0.63 -4.49
C ILE A 122 -6.89 -1.64 -5.46
N LEU A 123 -5.57 -1.55 -5.66
CA LEU A 123 -4.86 -2.40 -6.62
C LEU A 123 -4.93 -3.89 -6.26
N PHE A 124 -4.74 -4.27 -4.99
CA PHE A 124 -4.73 -5.69 -4.60
C PHE A 124 -6.09 -6.40 -4.76
N PRO A 125 -7.21 -5.85 -4.27
CA PRO A 125 -8.55 -6.42 -4.54
C PRO A 125 -8.86 -6.46 -6.03
N LEU A 126 -8.51 -5.42 -6.78
CA LEU A 126 -8.79 -5.36 -8.20
C LEU A 126 -8.00 -6.42 -8.99
N TYR A 127 -6.73 -6.62 -8.63
CA TYR A 127 -5.91 -7.69 -9.20
C TYR A 127 -6.58 -9.06 -8.95
N ARG A 128 -7.12 -9.31 -7.75
CA ARG A 128 -7.84 -10.55 -7.45
C ARG A 128 -9.04 -10.75 -8.36
N VAL A 129 -9.86 -9.71 -8.52
CA VAL A 129 -11.11 -9.77 -9.30
C VAL A 129 -10.83 -10.04 -10.77
N ILE A 130 -9.80 -9.41 -11.35
CA ILE A 130 -9.44 -9.62 -12.76
C ILE A 130 -8.75 -10.98 -12.97
N TYR A 131 -8.00 -11.45 -12.00
CA TYR A 131 -7.25 -12.70 -12.11
C TYR A 131 -8.07 -13.96 -11.79
N ASN A 132 -9.15 -13.80 -11.03
CA ASN A 132 -10.14 -14.83 -10.73
C ASN A 132 -11.54 -14.32 -11.10
N VAL A 133 -11.78 -14.14 -12.40
CA VAL A 133 -13.09 -13.70 -12.91
C VAL A 133 -14.22 -14.66 -12.54
N PRO A 134 -14.07 -16.00 -12.65
CA PRO A 134 -15.15 -16.92 -12.31
C PRO A 134 -15.59 -16.83 -10.85
N GLY A 135 -14.68 -16.52 -9.93
CA GLY A 135 -15.01 -16.30 -8.52
C GLY A 135 -15.89 -15.08 -8.24
N TYR A 136 -16.10 -14.20 -9.22
CA TYR A 136 -16.90 -12.98 -9.07
C TYR A 136 -17.99 -12.80 -10.13
N VAL A 137 -17.83 -13.34 -11.33
CA VAL A 137 -18.78 -13.22 -12.44
C VAL A 137 -19.49 -14.56 -12.63
N ASN A 138 -20.74 -14.62 -12.17
CA ASN A 138 -21.50 -15.87 -12.12
C ASN A 138 -21.75 -16.46 -13.50
N SER A 139 -22.04 -15.62 -14.50
CA SER A 139 -22.24 -16.09 -15.88
C SER A 139 -21.00 -16.79 -16.44
N VAL A 140 -19.80 -16.30 -16.10
CA VAL A 140 -18.54 -16.92 -16.52
C VAL A 140 -18.34 -18.24 -15.78
N LYS A 141 -18.53 -18.26 -14.45
CA LYS A 141 -18.47 -19.49 -13.64
C LYS A 141 -19.37 -20.60 -14.21
N ASN A 142 -20.62 -20.26 -14.48
CA ASN A 142 -21.65 -21.20 -14.93
C ASN A 142 -21.30 -21.88 -16.26
N THR A 143 -20.53 -21.24 -17.14
CA THR A 143 -20.07 -21.86 -18.38
C THR A 143 -19.15 -23.07 -18.13
N MET A 144 -18.41 -23.07 -17.02
CA MET A 144 -17.47 -24.15 -16.66
C MET A 144 -18.03 -25.10 -15.59
N SER A 145 -19.09 -24.72 -14.87
CA SER A 145 -19.67 -25.51 -13.78
C SER A 145 -20.04 -26.93 -14.20
N ASN A 146 -20.62 -27.11 -15.39
CA ASN A 146 -21.00 -28.44 -15.88
C ASN A 146 -19.77 -29.34 -16.06
N LEU A 147 -18.69 -28.80 -16.61
CA LEU A 147 -17.43 -29.53 -16.76
C LEU A 147 -16.79 -29.84 -15.40
N ALA A 148 -16.76 -28.87 -14.49
CA ALA A 148 -16.21 -29.07 -13.14
C ALA A 148 -16.96 -30.19 -12.39
N ASN A 149 -18.30 -30.18 -12.44
CA ASN A 149 -19.12 -31.25 -11.85
C ASN A 149 -18.86 -32.62 -12.51
N ALA A 150 -18.71 -32.67 -13.83
CA ALA A 150 -18.40 -33.92 -14.55
C ALA A 150 -17.02 -34.48 -14.18
N ILE A 151 -16.02 -33.61 -14.03
CA ILE A 151 -14.69 -33.98 -13.53
C ILE A 151 -14.82 -34.56 -12.12
N MET A 152 -15.52 -33.89 -11.21
CA MET A 152 -15.72 -34.38 -9.84
C MET A 152 -16.51 -35.69 -9.76
N GLY A 153 -17.34 -35.98 -10.77
CA GLY A 153 -18.04 -37.26 -10.91
C GLY A 153 -17.17 -38.41 -11.40
N THR A 154 -15.93 -38.14 -11.83
CA THR A 154 -15.00 -39.18 -12.30
C THR A 154 -14.27 -39.84 -11.13
N SER A 155 -14.17 -41.17 -11.13
CA SER A 155 -13.45 -41.88 -10.08
C SER A 155 -11.98 -41.46 -10.02
N GLY A 156 -11.49 -41.11 -8.82
CA GLY A 156 -10.10 -40.69 -8.62
C GLY A 156 -9.77 -39.29 -9.17
N TYR A 157 -10.77 -38.46 -9.49
CA TYR A 157 -10.56 -37.14 -10.11
C TYR A 157 -9.57 -36.24 -9.36
N GLU A 158 -9.53 -36.31 -8.02
CA GLU A 158 -8.66 -35.46 -7.20
C GLU A 158 -7.18 -35.63 -7.56
N ASN A 159 -6.73 -36.89 -7.76
CA ASN A 159 -5.36 -37.17 -8.18
C ASN A 159 -5.14 -36.73 -9.63
N THR A 160 -6.06 -37.08 -10.53
CA THR A 160 -5.94 -36.76 -11.96
C THR A 160 -5.90 -35.26 -12.21
N ILE A 161 -6.77 -34.48 -11.57
CA ILE A 161 -6.80 -33.01 -11.71
C ILE A 161 -5.62 -32.34 -11.00
N THR A 162 -5.13 -32.93 -9.89
CA THR A 162 -3.91 -32.46 -9.22
C THR A 162 -2.69 -32.66 -10.09
N ASP A 163 -2.55 -33.81 -10.74
CA ASP A 163 -1.46 -34.09 -11.67
C ASP A 163 -1.53 -33.15 -12.88
N PHE A 164 -2.71 -32.99 -13.48
CA PHE A 164 -2.94 -32.01 -14.54
C PHE A 164 -2.50 -30.61 -14.10
N PHE A 165 -2.98 -30.14 -12.94
CA PHE A 165 -2.65 -28.83 -12.41
C PHE A 165 -1.14 -28.66 -12.16
N ASN A 166 -0.49 -29.70 -11.63
CA ASN A 166 0.95 -29.70 -11.40
C ASN A 166 1.75 -29.57 -12.70
N THR A 167 1.33 -30.26 -13.76
CA THR A 167 1.94 -30.14 -15.09
C THR A 167 1.77 -28.73 -15.67
N VAL A 168 0.56 -28.18 -15.66
CA VAL A 168 0.30 -26.89 -16.35
C VAL A 168 0.81 -25.67 -15.59
N LYS A 169 0.98 -25.76 -14.26
CA LYS A 169 1.49 -24.65 -13.44
C LYS A 169 3.01 -24.54 -13.45
N GLU A 170 3.73 -25.58 -13.85
CA GLU A 170 5.19 -25.59 -13.83
C GLU A 170 5.75 -24.51 -14.76
N GLY A 171 6.50 -23.56 -14.20
CA GLY A 171 7.07 -22.42 -14.95
C GLY A 171 6.04 -21.42 -15.50
N ASN A 172 4.73 -21.62 -15.28
CA ASN A 172 3.67 -20.81 -15.84
C ASN A 172 3.07 -19.83 -14.81
N TYR A 173 3.38 -18.55 -14.98
CA TYR A 173 2.92 -17.50 -14.08
C TYR A 173 1.40 -17.28 -14.09
N VAL A 174 0.66 -17.75 -15.09
CA VAL A 174 -0.82 -17.63 -15.18
C VAL A 174 -1.52 -18.36 -14.01
N TYR A 175 -0.90 -19.42 -13.47
CA TYR A 175 -1.44 -20.16 -12.33
C TYR A 175 -0.98 -19.63 -10.96
N ARG A 176 -0.23 -18.52 -10.91
CA ARG A 176 0.24 -17.95 -9.64
C ARG A 176 -0.92 -17.63 -8.70
N GLY A 177 -0.92 -18.24 -7.51
CA GLY A 177 -1.96 -18.02 -6.51
C GLY A 177 -3.25 -18.82 -6.74
N THR A 178 -3.28 -19.73 -7.71
CA THR A 178 -4.29 -20.79 -7.82
C THR A 178 -3.84 -22.00 -7.00
N SER A 179 -4.80 -22.67 -6.36
CA SER A 179 -4.60 -23.91 -5.63
C SER A 179 -5.87 -24.75 -5.72
N LEU A 180 -5.72 -26.06 -5.81
CA LEU A 180 -6.84 -26.99 -5.63
C LEU A 180 -7.16 -27.13 -4.14
N ASP A 181 -8.44 -27.15 -3.81
CA ASP A 181 -8.94 -27.27 -2.44
C ASP A 181 -10.10 -28.27 -2.39
N PHE A 182 -9.84 -29.47 -1.89
CA PHE A 182 -10.82 -30.55 -1.79
C PHE A 182 -11.48 -30.64 -0.41
N SER A 183 -11.42 -29.56 0.40
CA SER A 183 -11.99 -29.55 1.75
C SER A 183 -13.51 -29.73 1.79
N THR A 184 -14.22 -29.24 0.77
CA THR A 184 -15.67 -29.35 0.60
C THR A 184 -16.01 -29.49 -0.88
N THR A 185 -17.21 -29.96 -1.22
CA THR A 185 -17.68 -30.04 -2.61
C THR A 185 -17.68 -28.67 -3.30
N GLU A 186 -18.07 -27.60 -2.59
CA GLU A 186 -18.10 -26.24 -3.15
C GLU A 186 -16.69 -25.70 -3.41
N THR A 187 -15.76 -25.88 -2.46
CA THR A 187 -14.36 -25.46 -2.64
C THR A 187 -13.64 -26.28 -3.69
N ALA A 188 -13.96 -27.58 -3.83
CA ALA A 188 -13.45 -28.43 -4.90
C ALA A 188 -13.92 -27.94 -6.26
N HIS A 189 -15.24 -27.75 -6.42
CA HIS A 189 -15.84 -27.22 -7.64
C HIS A 189 -15.22 -25.88 -8.05
N ASP A 190 -15.14 -24.93 -7.12
CA ASP A 190 -14.64 -23.59 -7.41
C ASP A 190 -13.15 -23.57 -7.73
N SER A 191 -12.35 -24.37 -7.03
CA SER A 191 -10.92 -24.47 -7.32
C SER A 191 -10.61 -25.17 -8.65
N ILE A 192 -11.45 -26.13 -9.07
CA ILE A 192 -11.38 -26.74 -10.41
C ILE A 192 -11.71 -25.70 -11.49
N ILE A 193 -12.77 -24.91 -11.30
CA ILE A 193 -13.11 -23.81 -12.23
C ILE A 193 -11.96 -22.81 -12.33
N ASP A 194 -11.32 -22.43 -11.22
CA ASP A 194 -10.18 -21.51 -11.20
C ASP A 194 -8.99 -22.03 -12.02
N VAL A 195 -8.78 -23.35 -12.05
CA VAL A 195 -7.76 -24.01 -12.88
C VAL A 195 -8.17 -24.03 -14.35
N ILE A 196 -9.40 -24.44 -14.63
CA ILE A 196 -9.94 -24.56 -16.00
C ILE A 196 -9.98 -23.22 -16.72
N TYR A 197 -10.45 -22.16 -16.06
CA TYR A 197 -10.54 -20.80 -16.62
C TYR A 197 -9.21 -20.27 -17.16
N LYS A 198 -8.08 -20.77 -16.64
CA LYS A 198 -6.73 -20.34 -16.97
C LYS A 198 -6.06 -21.20 -18.04
N CYS A 199 -6.75 -22.23 -18.53
CA CYS A 199 -6.22 -23.14 -19.52
C CYS A 199 -5.99 -22.42 -20.85
N THR A 200 -4.77 -22.59 -21.37
CA THR A 200 -4.43 -22.32 -22.77
C THR A 200 -4.90 -23.49 -23.64
N ASP A 201 -4.88 -23.35 -24.96
CA ASP A 201 -5.36 -24.37 -25.89
C ASP A 201 -4.63 -25.71 -25.69
N SER A 202 -3.32 -25.68 -25.47
CA SER A 202 -2.52 -26.86 -25.09
C SER A 202 -2.99 -27.52 -23.79
N ASN A 203 -3.44 -26.73 -22.82
CA ASN A 203 -3.90 -27.23 -21.53
C ASN A 203 -5.28 -27.87 -21.68
N TRP A 204 -6.14 -27.33 -22.55
CA TRP A 204 -7.42 -27.95 -22.89
C TRP A 204 -7.25 -29.32 -23.55
N SER A 205 -6.29 -29.45 -24.48
CA SER A 205 -5.93 -30.75 -25.05
C SER A 205 -5.43 -31.73 -23.98
N LEU A 206 -4.50 -31.30 -23.12
CA LEU A 206 -4.00 -32.13 -22.03
C LEU A 206 -5.11 -32.53 -21.04
N LEU A 207 -6.08 -31.64 -20.77
CA LEU A 207 -7.22 -31.94 -19.92
C LEU A 207 -8.11 -33.03 -20.55
N ALA A 208 -8.35 -32.95 -21.87
CA ALA A 208 -9.07 -33.99 -22.61
C ALA A 208 -8.34 -35.34 -22.58
N ASP A 209 -7.01 -35.35 -22.68
CA ASP A 209 -6.20 -36.57 -22.57
C ASP A 209 -6.30 -37.20 -21.16
N LYS A 210 -6.39 -36.37 -20.12
CA LYS A 210 -6.53 -36.81 -18.72
C LYS A 210 -7.95 -37.29 -18.38
N PHE A 211 -8.96 -36.79 -19.09
CA PHE A 211 -10.38 -37.13 -18.90
C PHE A 211 -11.02 -37.51 -20.26
N PRO A 212 -10.64 -38.67 -20.84
CA PRO A 212 -11.04 -39.04 -22.20
C PRO A 212 -12.57 -39.14 -22.37
N ASP A 213 -13.27 -39.63 -21.34
CA ASP A 213 -14.74 -39.75 -21.33
C ASP A 213 -15.45 -38.38 -21.35
N LEU A 214 -14.74 -37.30 -21.00
CA LEU A 214 -15.27 -35.93 -20.98
C LEU A 214 -14.82 -35.10 -22.19
N SER A 215 -14.07 -35.68 -23.14
CA SER A 215 -13.46 -34.98 -24.28
C SER A 215 -14.43 -34.07 -25.05
N THR A 216 -15.65 -34.53 -25.32
CA THR A 216 -16.68 -33.73 -26.01
C THR A 216 -17.14 -32.55 -25.16
N LEU A 217 -17.42 -32.77 -23.87
CA LEU A 217 -17.81 -31.70 -22.95
C LEU A 217 -16.69 -30.67 -22.76
N ILE A 218 -15.44 -31.14 -22.69
CA ILE A 218 -14.24 -30.31 -22.62
C ILE A 218 -14.15 -29.43 -23.87
N ALA A 219 -14.31 -29.99 -25.08
CA ALA A 219 -14.27 -29.23 -26.32
C ALA A 219 -15.37 -28.15 -26.38
N THR A 220 -16.62 -28.49 -26.03
CA THR A 220 -17.72 -27.51 -26.01
C THR A 220 -17.52 -26.41 -24.95
N THR A 221 -16.92 -26.75 -23.82
CA THR A 221 -16.60 -25.79 -22.76
C THR A 221 -15.47 -24.87 -23.20
N HIS A 222 -14.43 -25.43 -23.83
CA HIS A 222 -13.30 -24.68 -24.39
C HIS A 222 -13.75 -23.65 -25.42
N GLU A 223 -14.63 -24.05 -26.35
CA GLU A 223 -15.20 -23.12 -27.34
C GLU A 223 -15.98 -21.98 -26.68
N SER A 224 -16.82 -22.30 -25.69
CA SER A 224 -17.59 -21.31 -24.94
C SER A 224 -16.69 -20.34 -24.15
N VAL A 225 -15.61 -20.87 -23.54
CA VAL A 225 -14.60 -20.07 -22.83
C VAL A 225 -13.85 -19.15 -23.78
N ASN A 226 -13.48 -19.66 -24.95
CA ASN A 226 -12.80 -18.88 -25.99
C ASN A 226 -13.66 -17.70 -26.46
N HIS A 227 -14.97 -17.87 -26.59
CA HIS A 227 -15.87 -16.79 -27.02
C HIS A 227 -15.81 -15.57 -26.09
N PHE A 228 -15.85 -15.76 -24.77
CA PHE A 228 -15.84 -14.63 -23.83
C PHE A 228 -14.44 -14.14 -23.43
N ASN A 229 -13.40 -14.96 -23.60
CA ASN A 229 -12.02 -14.60 -23.30
C ASN A 229 -11.24 -14.07 -24.50
N ASN A 230 -11.73 -14.21 -25.73
CA ASN A 230 -11.06 -13.65 -26.92
C ASN A 230 -11.22 -12.12 -26.97
N PHE A 231 -10.12 -11.41 -27.18
CA PHE A 231 -10.13 -9.97 -27.40
C PHE A 231 -9.06 -9.61 -28.43
N LEU A 232 -9.45 -8.94 -29.52
CA LEU A 232 -8.57 -8.60 -30.63
C LEU A 232 -7.82 -9.82 -31.22
N GLY A 233 -8.49 -10.98 -31.26
CA GLY A 233 -7.93 -12.22 -31.82
C GLY A 233 -6.97 -12.97 -30.89
N VAL A 234 -6.80 -12.53 -29.65
CA VAL A 234 -5.98 -13.24 -28.63
C VAL A 234 -6.82 -13.52 -27.39
N SER A 235 -6.62 -14.67 -26.75
CA SER A 235 -7.30 -14.95 -25.49
C SER A 235 -6.61 -14.23 -24.31
N ILE A 236 -7.39 -13.61 -23.43
CA ILE A 236 -6.89 -12.79 -22.33
C ILE A 236 -6.13 -13.57 -21.25
N VAL A 237 -6.22 -14.91 -21.25
CA VAL A 237 -5.55 -15.80 -20.31
C VAL A 237 -4.07 -16.00 -20.64
N TYR A 238 -3.71 -15.84 -21.92
CA TYR A 238 -2.32 -15.89 -22.35
C TYR A 238 -1.56 -14.64 -21.93
N SER A 239 -0.25 -14.76 -21.70
CA SER A 239 0.64 -13.60 -21.66
C SER A 239 1.24 -13.30 -23.03
N PRO A 240 1.63 -12.04 -23.31
CA PRO A 240 2.33 -11.70 -24.54
C PRO A 240 3.54 -12.57 -24.84
N LYS A 241 4.33 -12.93 -23.81
CA LYS A 241 5.44 -13.86 -23.94
C LYS A 241 5.00 -15.22 -24.51
N ILE A 242 3.95 -15.82 -23.95
CA ILE A 242 3.47 -17.13 -24.40
C ILE A 242 2.89 -17.05 -25.81
N LEU A 243 2.16 -15.97 -26.15
CA LEU A 243 1.65 -15.75 -27.50
C LEU A 243 2.78 -15.71 -28.54
N ILE A 244 3.87 -15.00 -28.24
CA ILE A 244 5.05 -14.93 -29.12
C ILE A 244 5.73 -16.31 -29.22
N GLN A 245 5.89 -17.02 -28.10
CA GLN A 245 6.48 -18.36 -28.10
C GLN A 245 5.67 -19.36 -28.93
N ASN A 246 4.34 -19.37 -28.78
CA ASN A 246 3.45 -20.24 -29.55
C ASN A 246 3.51 -19.94 -31.05
N ALA A 247 3.56 -18.66 -31.42
CA ALA A 247 3.68 -18.26 -32.81
C ALA A 247 5.02 -18.66 -33.44
N MET A 248 6.12 -18.57 -32.69
CA MET A 248 7.44 -19.03 -33.17
C MET A 248 7.52 -20.54 -33.37
N HIS A 249 6.68 -21.32 -32.69
CA HIS A 249 6.61 -22.77 -32.84
C HIS A 249 5.58 -23.24 -33.91
N GLY A 250 5.09 -22.34 -34.75
CA GLY A 250 4.22 -22.67 -35.89
C GLY A 250 2.71 -22.60 -35.62
N ASN A 251 2.30 -22.26 -34.39
CA ASN A 251 0.89 -22.27 -33.98
C ASN A 251 0.24 -20.88 -33.94
N GLY A 252 0.81 -19.87 -34.61
CA GLY A 252 0.32 -18.49 -34.53
C GLY A 252 0.45 -17.71 -35.83
N SER A 253 -0.47 -16.77 -36.04
CA SER A 253 -0.44 -15.84 -37.17
C SER A 253 0.50 -14.66 -36.89
N ALA A 254 1.03 -14.04 -37.94
CA ALA A 254 1.81 -12.80 -37.82
C ALA A 254 1.03 -11.67 -37.11
N ILE A 255 -0.30 -11.68 -37.24
CA ILE A 255 -1.20 -10.73 -36.56
C ILE A 255 -1.18 -10.94 -35.04
N ILE A 256 -1.21 -12.18 -34.56
CA ILE A 256 -1.14 -12.50 -33.12
C ILE A 256 0.19 -12.02 -32.53
N VAL A 257 1.31 -12.23 -33.24
CA VAL A 257 2.63 -11.75 -32.80
C VAL A 257 2.66 -10.24 -32.69
N LEU A 258 2.12 -9.54 -33.69
CA LEU A 258 2.04 -8.09 -33.70
C LEU A 258 1.19 -7.58 -32.53
N VAL A 259 0.02 -8.16 -32.29
CA VAL A 259 -0.83 -7.81 -31.13
C VAL A 259 -0.10 -8.06 -29.81
N ALA A 260 0.57 -9.20 -29.67
CA ALA A 260 1.33 -9.55 -28.47
C ALA A 260 2.47 -8.56 -28.19
N ILE A 261 3.19 -8.09 -29.21
CA ILE A 261 4.25 -7.08 -29.06
C ILE A 261 3.66 -5.70 -28.74
N LEU A 262 2.52 -5.34 -29.35
CA LEU A 262 1.89 -4.03 -29.14
C LEU A 262 1.36 -3.85 -27.71
N ILE A 263 0.84 -4.90 -27.06
CA ILE A 263 0.23 -4.79 -25.73
C ILE A 263 1.23 -4.20 -24.69
N PRO A 264 2.43 -4.74 -24.47
CA PRO A 264 3.43 -4.15 -23.57
C PRO A 264 3.90 -2.75 -23.99
N ILE A 265 4.05 -2.50 -25.30
CA ILE A 265 4.50 -1.21 -25.82
C ILE A 265 3.47 -0.12 -25.55
N ILE A 266 2.20 -0.38 -25.84
CA ILE A 266 1.08 0.52 -25.55
C ILE A 266 0.99 0.75 -24.05
N SER A 267 1.17 -0.29 -23.22
CA SER A 267 1.21 -0.13 -21.77
C SER A 267 2.32 0.81 -21.32
N ALA A 268 3.54 0.65 -21.84
CA ALA A 268 4.66 1.52 -21.51
C ALA A 268 4.43 2.96 -22.00
N ALA A 269 3.94 3.13 -23.23
CA ALA A 269 3.65 4.44 -23.83
C ALA A 269 2.56 5.20 -23.06
N THR A 270 1.48 4.52 -22.67
CA THR A 270 0.38 5.13 -21.90
C THR A 270 0.80 5.46 -20.47
N GLN A 271 1.65 4.64 -19.84
CA GLN A 271 2.25 4.98 -18.55
C GLN A 271 3.19 6.19 -18.66
N PHE A 272 4.00 6.25 -19.71
CA PHE A 272 4.86 7.40 -19.98
C PHE A 272 4.06 8.68 -20.20
N LEU A 273 2.96 8.61 -20.97
CA LEU A 273 2.04 9.74 -21.15
C LEU A 273 1.45 10.19 -19.80
N ASN A 274 1.01 9.25 -18.97
CA ASN A 274 0.45 9.55 -17.65
C ASN A 274 1.46 10.28 -16.74
N ILE A 275 2.71 9.83 -16.76
CA ILE A 275 3.82 10.45 -16.04
C ILE A 275 4.08 11.87 -16.55
N ARG A 276 4.15 12.07 -17.87
CA ARG A 276 4.37 13.40 -18.46
C ARG A 276 3.26 14.39 -18.11
N LEU A 277 2.01 13.96 -18.16
CA LEU A 277 0.86 14.80 -17.80
C LEU A 277 0.83 15.14 -16.31
N SER A 278 1.22 14.20 -15.44
CA SER A 278 1.30 14.45 -13.99
C SER A 278 2.54 15.27 -13.59
N GLN A 279 3.60 15.28 -14.40
CA GLN A 279 4.88 15.96 -14.10
C GLN A 279 5.10 17.29 -14.78
N SER A 280 4.24 17.65 -15.73
CA SER A 280 4.05 19.05 -16.15
C SER A 280 3.82 20.00 -14.94
N LEU A 281 3.53 19.42 -13.78
CA LEU A 281 3.42 20.06 -12.48
C LEU A 281 4.76 20.38 -11.80
N ASN A 282 5.91 19.75 -12.09
CA ASN A 282 7.15 20.07 -11.34
C ASN A 282 8.39 20.23 -12.24
N PRO A 283 8.48 21.36 -12.98
CA PRO A 283 9.59 21.63 -13.91
C PRO A 283 10.96 21.87 -13.23
N ASN A 284 10.96 22.25 -11.95
CA ASN A 284 12.16 22.72 -11.23
C ASN A 284 12.89 21.62 -10.43
N ALA A 285 12.62 20.35 -10.71
CA ALA A 285 13.28 19.21 -10.05
C ALA A 285 14.68 18.88 -10.62
N THR A 286 15.27 19.76 -11.43
CA THR A 286 16.40 19.36 -12.31
C THR A 286 17.79 19.69 -11.75
N GLN A 287 17.94 20.29 -10.56
CA GLN A 287 19.28 20.64 -10.05
C GLN A 287 19.46 20.33 -8.56
N GLY A 288 20.27 19.29 -8.27
CA GLY A 288 21.10 19.21 -7.06
C GLY A 288 20.68 18.26 -5.92
N ASN A 289 19.45 17.75 -5.88
CA ASN A 289 18.94 17.09 -4.66
C ASN A 289 18.62 15.59 -4.85
N GLN A 290 18.92 14.79 -3.81
CA GLN A 290 18.67 13.33 -3.75
C GLN A 290 17.20 12.96 -4.05
N MET A 291 16.25 13.82 -3.66
CA MET A 291 14.81 13.64 -3.93
C MET A 291 14.46 13.81 -5.43
N ALA A 292 15.13 14.72 -6.11
CA ALA A 292 14.89 15.02 -7.53
C ALA A 292 15.45 13.91 -8.44
N ALA A 293 16.61 13.36 -8.08
CA ALA A 293 17.18 12.18 -8.73
C ALA A 293 16.28 10.93 -8.54
N GLN A 294 15.71 10.73 -7.35
CA GLN A 294 14.75 9.65 -7.10
C GLN A 294 13.49 9.77 -7.96
N MET A 295 12.95 10.98 -8.12
CA MET A 295 11.83 11.21 -9.03
C MET A 295 12.19 10.90 -10.48
N LYS A 296 13.35 11.37 -10.96
CA LYS A 296 13.81 11.09 -12.33
C LYS A 296 13.91 9.57 -12.58
N ILE A 297 14.51 8.82 -11.66
CA ILE A 297 14.59 7.35 -11.75
C ILE A 297 13.19 6.74 -11.84
N MET A 298 12.27 7.15 -10.97
CA MET A 298 10.88 6.67 -11.00
C MET A 298 10.22 6.88 -12.37
N ASN A 299 10.48 8.00 -13.02
CA ASN A 299 9.82 8.39 -14.29
C ASN A 299 10.27 7.55 -15.48
N TYR A 300 11.54 7.17 -15.50
CA TYR A 300 12.10 6.30 -16.53
C TYR A 300 11.84 4.82 -16.22
N MET A 301 11.88 4.43 -14.94
CA MET A 301 11.71 3.04 -14.55
C MET A 301 10.26 2.57 -14.64
N MET A 302 9.27 3.43 -14.38
CA MET A 302 7.86 3.01 -14.39
C MET A 302 7.39 2.49 -15.77
N PRO A 303 7.66 3.15 -16.90
CA PRO A 303 7.32 2.61 -18.22
C PRO A 303 8.04 1.30 -18.54
N ILE A 304 9.33 1.18 -18.17
CA ILE A 304 10.11 -0.05 -18.38
C ILE A 304 9.55 -1.19 -17.53
N TYR A 305 9.25 -0.93 -16.27
CA TYR A 305 8.60 -1.88 -15.38
C TYR A 305 7.23 -2.29 -15.91
N SER A 306 6.44 -1.34 -16.43
CA SER A 306 5.16 -1.64 -17.05
C SER A 306 5.30 -2.53 -18.28
N LEU A 307 6.32 -2.30 -19.12
CA LEU A 307 6.61 -3.13 -20.29
C LEU A 307 6.90 -4.57 -19.86
N ILE A 308 7.81 -4.74 -18.91
CA ILE A 308 8.20 -6.05 -18.38
C ILE A 308 6.99 -6.74 -17.74
N LEU A 309 6.28 -6.06 -16.85
CA LEU A 309 5.15 -6.62 -16.11
C LEU A 309 4.05 -7.11 -17.07
N VAL A 310 3.66 -6.30 -18.05
CA VAL A 310 2.60 -6.68 -18.99
C VAL A 310 3.06 -7.74 -19.99
N PHE A 311 4.36 -7.84 -20.28
CA PHE A 311 4.91 -8.89 -21.12
C PHE A 311 4.80 -10.29 -20.49
N PHE A 312 4.95 -10.40 -19.16
CA PHE A 312 4.91 -11.68 -18.45
C PHE A 312 3.54 -12.07 -17.89
N LEU A 313 2.68 -11.10 -17.61
CA LEU A 313 1.35 -11.36 -17.02
C LEU A 313 0.28 -11.64 -18.10
N PRO A 314 -0.87 -12.23 -17.72
CA PRO A 314 -1.98 -12.42 -18.64
C PRO A 314 -2.43 -11.11 -19.29
N VAL A 315 -2.84 -11.18 -20.55
CA VAL A 315 -3.31 -10.05 -21.36
C VAL A 315 -4.49 -9.35 -20.67
N GLY A 316 -5.37 -10.05 -19.97
CA GLY A 316 -6.46 -9.45 -19.18
C GLY A 316 -5.97 -8.41 -18.15
N ILE A 317 -4.84 -8.69 -17.49
CA ILE A 317 -4.19 -7.74 -16.55
C ILE A 317 -3.55 -6.58 -17.33
N GLY A 318 -2.95 -6.85 -18.48
CA GLY A 318 -2.41 -5.83 -19.39
C GLY A 318 -3.47 -4.84 -19.87
N ILE A 319 -4.65 -5.34 -20.26
CA ILE A 319 -5.80 -4.52 -20.69
C ILE A 319 -6.23 -3.57 -19.58
N TYR A 320 -6.35 -4.05 -18.35
CA TYR A 320 -6.63 -3.20 -17.19
C TYR A 320 -5.56 -2.11 -17.02
N TRP A 321 -4.28 -2.48 -17.13
CA TRP A 321 -3.17 -1.55 -16.92
C TRP A 321 -3.16 -0.42 -17.96
N ILE A 322 -3.41 -0.76 -19.22
CA ILE A 322 -3.52 0.17 -20.35
C ILE A 322 -4.75 1.07 -20.17
N ALA A 323 -5.93 0.48 -19.97
CA ALA A 323 -7.18 1.22 -19.79
C ALA A 323 -7.06 2.21 -18.63
N GLY A 324 -6.54 1.77 -17.49
CA GLY A 324 -6.32 2.61 -16.32
C GLY A 324 -5.35 3.76 -16.61
N ALA A 325 -4.24 3.52 -17.30
CA ALA A 325 -3.29 4.57 -17.67
C ALA A 325 -3.90 5.61 -18.63
N LEU A 326 -4.71 5.17 -19.60
CA LEU A 326 -5.43 6.04 -20.52
C LEU A 326 -6.45 6.90 -19.79
N ILE A 327 -7.31 6.29 -18.96
CA ILE A 327 -8.34 7.02 -18.20
C ILE A 327 -7.70 8.03 -17.26
N ARG A 328 -6.66 7.63 -16.52
CA ARG A 328 -5.92 8.58 -15.68
C ARG A 328 -5.30 9.70 -16.49
N SER A 329 -4.81 9.44 -17.70
CA SER A 329 -4.25 10.48 -18.58
C SER A 329 -5.33 11.47 -19.03
N ILE A 330 -6.52 10.98 -19.39
CA ILE A 330 -7.68 11.82 -19.72
C ILE A 330 -8.11 12.66 -18.51
N GLN A 331 -8.24 12.04 -17.33
CA GLN A 331 -8.57 12.73 -16.10
C GLN A 331 -7.52 13.80 -15.76
N GLN A 332 -6.24 13.45 -15.86
CA GLN A 332 -5.12 14.37 -15.61
C GLN A 332 -5.16 15.56 -16.57
N PHE A 333 -5.42 15.32 -17.86
CA PHE A 333 -5.58 16.39 -18.84
C PHE A 333 -6.73 17.34 -18.49
N ILE A 334 -7.92 16.80 -18.18
CA ILE A 334 -9.11 17.58 -17.82
C ILE A 334 -8.86 18.40 -16.55
N ILE A 335 -8.30 17.76 -15.52
CA ILE A 335 -8.07 18.40 -14.23
C ILE A 335 -6.95 19.44 -14.33
N ASN A 336 -5.88 19.18 -15.08
CA ASN A 336 -4.83 20.17 -15.35
C ASN A 336 -5.42 21.42 -16.00
N LYS A 337 -6.23 21.26 -17.05
CA LYS A 337 -6.91 22.36 -17.74
C LYS A 337 -7.83 23.16 -16.81
N ARG A 338 -8.42 22.54 -15.77
CA ARG A 338 -9.20 23.26 -14.75
C ARG A 338 -8.31 24.02 -13.77
N PHE A 339 -7.19 23.46 -13.34
CA PHE A 339 -6.27 24.17 -12.44
C PHE A 339 -5.56 25.33 -13.12
N ASP A 340 -5.22 25.24 -14.40
CA ASP A 340 -4.58 26.33 -15.14
C ASP A 340 -5.49 27.57 -15.25
N LYS A 341 -6.82 27.39 -15.15
CA LYS A 341 -7.82 28.48 -15.11
C LYS A 341 -8.10 29.02 -13.71
N MET A 342 -7.55 28.41 -12.67
CA MET A 342 -7.82 28.76 -11.28
C MET A 342 -6.75 29.74 -10.77
N ASP A 343 -7.18 30.80 -10.10
CA ASP A 343 -6.25 31.69 -9.39
C ASP A 343 -5.60 30.95 -8.21
N MET A 344 -4.31 30.61 -8.39
CA MET A 344 -3.52 29.91 -7.39
C MET A 344 -3.27 30.77 -6.15
N GLU A 345 -3.19 32.10 -6.27
CA GLU A 345 -3.01 32.98 -5.12
C GLU A 345 -4.27 33.01 -4.27
N ALA A 346 -5.45 33.12 -4.89
CA ALA A 346 -6.72 33.00 -4.20
C ALA A 346 -6.86 31.63 -3.52
N LEU A 347 -6.39 30.55 -4.15
CA LEU A 347 -6.40 29.21 -3.58
C LEU A 347 -5.48 29.10 -2.35
N VAL A 348 -4.27 29.67 -2.41
CA VAL A 348 -3.32 29.73 -1.29
C VAL A 348 -3.93 30.54 -0.14
N LYS A 349 -4.44 31.74 -0.41
CA LYS A 349 -5.11 32.59 0.61
C LYS A 349 -6.28 31.86 1.26
N LYS A 350 -7.10 31.15 0.48
CA LYS A 350 -8.22 30.34 1.00
C LYS A 350 -7.74 29.18 1.87
N ASN A 351 -6.66 28.49 1.50
CA ASN A 351 -6.09 27.41 2.30
C ASN A 351 -5.47 27.96 3.61
N GLN A 352 -4.78 29.10 3.54
CA GLN A 352 -4.23 29.81 4.70
C GLN A 352 -5.31 30.25 5.68
N ALA A 353 -6.38 30.90 5.17
CA ALA A 353 -7.51 31.32 5.98
C ALA A 353 -8.21 30.12 6.65
N LYS A 354 -8.40 29.01 5.92
CA LYS A 354 -8.94 27.77 6.49
C LYS A 354 -8.03 27.15 7.54
N ALA A 355 -6.72 27.18 7.35
CA ALA A 355 -5.76 26.68 8.33
C ALA A 355 -5.74 27.55 9.59
N ALA A 356 -5.76 28.88 9.44
CA ALA A 356 -5.85 29.82 10.55
C ALA A 356 -7.16 29.66 11.33
N ALA A 357 -8.30 29.50 10.64
CA ALA A 357 -9.59 29.24 11.28
C ALA A 357 -9.59 27.92 12.07
N LYS A 358 -9.05 26.83 11.49
CA LYS A 358 -8.91 25.54 12.19
C LYS A 358 -7.96 25.61 13.39
N GLU A 359 -6.90 26.40 13.31
CA GLU A 359 -5.99 26.57 14.45
C GLU A 359 -6.66 27.40 15.55
N LYS A 360 -7.40 28.46 15.21
CA LYS A 360 -8.24 29.21 16.18
C LYS A 360 -9.24 28.29 16.87
N GLU A 361 -9.98 27.49 16.11
CA GLU A 361 -10.92 26.49 16.65
C GLU A 361 -10.21 25.47 17.55
N ARG A 362 -8.98 25.04 17.19
CA ARG A 362 -8.20 24.10 18.00
C ARG A 362 -7.70 24.74 19.30
N ILE A 363 -7.32 26.01 19.26
CA ILE A 363 -6.90 26.80 20.44
C ILE A 363 -8.08 27.01 21.38
N GLU A 364 -9.25 27.35 20.84
CA GLU A 364 -10.51 27.49 21.58
C GLU A 364 -10.96 26.17 22.20
N LYS A 365 -10.97 25.07 21.44
CA LYS A 365 -11.33 23.72 21.93
C LYS A 365 -10.33 23.15 22.95
N LYS A 366 -9.08 23.58 22.93
CA LYS A 366 -8.06 23.17 23.90
C LYS A 366 -8.06 24.05 25.17
N GLY A 367 -8.95 25.04 25.28
CA GLY A 367 -9.15 25.83 26.49
C GLY A 367 -7.95 26.68 26.92
N VAL A 368 -6.91 26.80 26.08
CA VAL A 368 -5.77 27.69 26.34
C VAL A 368 -5.89 28.82 25.34
N SER A 369 -6.53 29.91 25.76
CA SER A 369 -6.67 31.11 24.94
C SER A 369 -5.30 31.52 24.38
N GLY A 370 -5.24 31.88 23.10
CA GLY A 370 -3.99 32.34 22.47
C GLY A 370 -3.29 33.48 23.22
N GLN A 371 -4.04 34.21 24.07
CA GLN A 371 -3.51 35.21 25.00
C GLN A 371 -2.66 34.61 26.14
N THR A 372 -2.94 33.39 26.62
CA THR A 372 -2.16 32.75 27.69
C THR A 372 -0.79 32.29 27.21
N ILE A 373 -0.66 31.87 25.94
CA ILE A 373 0.63 31.46 25.36
C ILE A 373 1.53 32.68 25.09
N ALA A 374 0.95 33.78 24.57
CA ALA A 374 1.67 35.04 24.40
C ALA A 374 2.06 35.67 25.74
N ARG A 375 1.17 35.61 26.75
CA ARG A 375 1.44 36.09 28.11
C ARG A 375 2.52 35.27 28.83
N ASN A 376 2.61 33.96 28.58
CA ASN A 376 3.68 33.11 29.13
C ASN A 376 5.02 33.27 28.41
N ALA A 377 5.03 33.71 27.15
CA ALA A 377 6.24 34.05 26.41
C ALA A 377 6.80 35.44 26.78
N SER A 378 5.97 36.33 27.35
CA SER A 378 6.37 37.68 27.77
C SER A 378 6.76 37.82 29.24
N ILE A 379 6.78 36.74 30.03
CA ILE A 379 7.26 36.79 31.42
C ILE A 379 8.79 36.79 31.39
N ASN A 380 9.37 37.99 31.41
CA ASN A 380 10.80 38.20 31.59
C ASN A 380 11.17 37.77 33.03
N THR A 381 11.98 36.72 33.20
CA THR A 381 12.30 36.06 34.48
C THR A 381 13.16 36.89 35.44
N ARG A 382 13.16 38.23 35.34
CA ARG A 382 14.16 39.07 36.04
C ARG A 382 13.63 40.13 37.00
N ASN A 383 12.34 40.17 37.30
CA ASN A 383 11.84 40.99 38.42
C ASN A 383 10.59 40.36 39.04
N ILE A 384 10.80 39.54 40.06
CA ILE A 384 9.80 39.34 41.12
C ILE A 384 10.51 39.72 42.42
N ALA A 385 10.54 41.03 42.69
CA ALA A 385 10.84 41.55 44.01
C ALA A 385 9.52 41.72 44.76
N ALA A 386 9.47 41.14 45.96
CA ALA A 386 8.62 41.44 47.11
C ALA A 386 7.11 41.71 46.85
N ASP A 387 6.28 40.68 47.04
CA ASP A 387 4.88 40.84 47.43
C ASP A 387 4.63 40.05 48.75
N PRO A 388 4.31 40.72 49.87
CA PRO A 388 4.09 40.09 51.17
C PRO A 388 2.83 39.21 51.27
N ASN A 389 1.95 39.18 50.26
CA ASN A 389 0.70 38.41 50.29
C ASN A 389 0.68 37.17 49.37
N ALA A 390 1.84 36.64 48.99
CA ALA A 390 1.99 35.41 48.23
C ALA A 390 1.55 34.11 48.95
N ALA A 391 1.08 34.18 50.21
CA ALA A 391 0.79 33.02 51.05
C ALA A 391 -0.52 32.26 50.70
N ARG A 392 -1.31 32.70 49.71
CA ARG A 392 -2.61 32.05 49.38
C ARG A 392 -2.72 31.40 48.01
N ARG A 393 -1.67 31.38 47.20
CA ARG A 393 -1.66 30.63 45.93
C ARG A 393 -0.93 29.32 46.13
N LYS A 394 -1.69 28.24 46.34
CA LYS A 394 -1.13 26.88 46.36
C LYS A 394 -0.31 26.65 45.09
N THR A 395 0.98 26.41 45.28
CA THR A 395 1.89 26.12 44.17
C THR A 395 1.52 24.78 43.53
N MET A 396 1.95 24.53 42.29
CA MET A 396 1.75 23.24 41.62
C MET A 396 2.24 22.04 42.46
N ALA A 397 3.20 22.27 43.37
CA ALA A 397 3.70 21.27 44.32
C ALA A 397 2.65 20.90 45.39
N GLU A 398 1.90 21.85 45.95
CA GLU A 398 0.83 21.56 46.93
C GLU A 398 -0.41 20.91 46.29
N LYS A 399 -0.71 21.25 45.02
CA LYS A 399 -1.75 20.54 44.24
C LYS A 399 -1.34 19.11 43.89
N ALA A 400 -0.05 18.86 43.68
CA ALA A 400 0.48 17.52 43.48
C ALA A 400 0.53 16.70 44.79
N ALA A 401 0.78 17.35 45.94
CA ALA A 401 0.75 16.71 47.25
C ALA A 401 -0.69 16.35 47.70
N SER A 402 -1.69 17.16 47.37
CA SER A 402 -3.10 16.86 47.71
C SER A 402 -3.73 15.77 46.85
N ALA A 403 -3.19 15.52 45.64
CA ALA A 403 -3.52 14.34 44.85
C ALA A 403 -2.84 13.05 45.35
N ALA A 404 -1.83 13.16 46.22
CA ALA A 404 -1.09 12.03 46.79
C ALA A 404 -1.73 11.46 48.09
N ASN A 405 -2.79 12.09 48.61
CA ASN A 405 -3.54 11.59 49.78
C ASN A 405 -4.78 10.75 49.42
N ILE A 406 -4.88 10.27 48.18
CA ILE A 406 -5.77 9.14 47.90
C ILE A 406 -5.00 7.89 48.28
N SER A 407 -5.32 7.38 49.47
CA SER A 407 -4.86 6.10 49.99
C SER A 407 -5.04 5.00 48.95
N VAL A 408 -3.94 4.51 48.40
CA VAL A 408 -3.87 3.18 47.80
C VAL A 408 -2.93 2.37 48.68
N ASP A 409 -3.54 1.42 49.36
CA ASP A 409 -2.94 0.44 50.25
C ASP A 409 -1.71 -0.23 49.61
N THR A 410 -0.67 -0.39 50.43
CA THR A 410 0.66 -0.80 50.00
C THR A 410 0.70 -2.32 49.90
N THR A 411 -0.02 -2.92 48.95
CA THR A 411 0.23 -4.31 48.59
C THR A 411 -0.02 -4.56 47.10
N LYS A 412 1.08 -4.77 46.36
CA LYS A 412 1.13 -5.30 44.98
C LYS A 412 0.41 -4.49 43.89
N GLN A 413 1.11 -3.53 43.27
CA GLN A 413 0.89 -3.23 41.85
C GLN A 413 2.20 -2.91 41.14
N THR A 414 2.56 -3.80 40.21
CA THR A 414 3.62 -3.64 39.22
C THR A 414 3.28 -2.50 38.28
N VAL A 415 3.98 -1.37 38.42
CA VAL A 415 3.91 -0.27 37.46
C VAL A 415 4.34 -0.81 36.09
N LYS A 416 3.47 -0.69 35.09
CA LYS A 416 3.75 -1.16 33.73
C LYS A 416 4.97 -0.44 33.16
N LYS A 417 5.99 -1.23 32.80
CA LYS A 417 7.21 -0.77 32.13
C LYS A 417 6.86 -0.01 30.84
N GLY A 418 7.26 1.26 30.75
CA GLY A 418 6.95 2.21 29.68
C GLY A 418 5.82 3.21 29.97
N SER A 419 5.14 3.14 31.12
CA SER A 419 4.01 4.02 31.44
C SER A 419 4.44 5.45 31.82
N LEU A 420 3.53 6.41 31.63
CA LEU A 420 3.74 7.81 32.05
C LEU A 420 3.98 7.94 33.56
N ALA A 421 3.40 7.06 34.37
CA ALA A 421 3.60 7.02 35.83
C ALA A 421 5.03 6.59 36.20
N GLU A 422 5.60 5.60 35.50
CA GLU A 422 7.00 5.21 35.68
C GLU A 422 7.95 6.34 35.25
N LYS A 423 7.67 6.99 34.11
CA LYS A 423 8.48 8.12 33.63
C LYS A 423 8.41 9.32 34.56
N ALA A 424 7.24 9.60 35.15
CA ALA A 424 7.08 10.65 36.16
C ALA A 424 7.81 10.30 37.46
N GLY A 425 7.78 9.03 37.90
CA GLY A 425 8.54 8.54 39.04
C GLY A 425 10.05 8.67 38.84
N MET A 426 10.57 8.27 37.67
CA MET A 426 11.99 8.39 37.34
C MET A 426 12.49 9.84 37.34
N VAL A 427 11.66 10.79 36.88
CA VAL A 427 12.01 12.22 36.90
C VAL A 427 11.99 12.78 38.32
N LYS A 428 11.08 12.31 39.17
CA LYS A 428 11.04 12.66 40.60
C LYS A 428 12.29 12.15 41.32
N ASP A 429 12.66 10.89 41.09
CA ASP A 429 13.86 10.28 41.67
C ASP A 429 15.14 10.90 41.11
N PHE A 430 15.10 11.40 39.87
CA PHE A 430 16.24 12.09 39.26
C PHE A 430 16.48 13.46 39.88
N ASN A 431 15.41 14.20 40.14
CA ASN A 431 15.47 15.54 40.73
C ASN A 431 15.66 15.55 42.25
N SER A 432 15.42 14.44 42.94
CA SER A 432 15.57 14.36 44.41
C SER A 432 16.97 13.97 44.88
N LYS A 433 17.88 13.60 43.97
CA LYS A 433 19.24 13.16 44.32
C LYS A 433 20.25 14.29 44.20
N SER A 434 21.06 14.46 45.24
CA SER A 434 22.20 15.38 45.23
C SER A 434 23.33 14.89 44.30
N PRO A 435 24.24 15.76 43.84
CA PRO A 435 25.35 15.37 42.96
C PRO A 435 26.27 14.27 43.53
N GLU A 436 26.42 14.21 44.85
CA GLU A 436 27.22 13.17 45.54
C GLU A 436 26.51 11.81 45.53
N GLU A 437 25.17 11.79 45.71
CA GLU A 437 24.37 10.57 45.60
C GLU A 437 24.36 10.01 44.17
N TRP A 438 24.48 10.88 43.17
CA TRP A 438 24.64 10.46 41.77
C TRP A 438 25.99 9.79 41.49
N LYS A 439 27.08 10.29 42.07
CA LYS A 439 28.39 9.65 41.97
C LYS A 439 28.38 8.28 42.64
N GLN A 440 27.78 8.15 43.82
CA GLN A 440 27.67 6.88 44.54
C GLN A 440 26.79 5.87 43.79
N ALA A 441 25.64 6.30 43.26
CA ALA A 441 24.75 5.45 42.47
C ALA A 441 25.42 4.97 41.16
N LYS A 442 26.18 5.84 40.49
CA LYS A 442 26.93 5.49 39.28
C LYS A 442 28.05 4.48 39.60
N ALA A 443 28.81 4.71 40.67
CA ALA A 443 29.87 3.79 41.10
C ALA A 443 29.32 2.42 41.55
N ALA A 444 28.13 2.38 42.16
CA ALA A 444 27.45 1.13 42.51
C ALA A 444 26.98 0.37 41.27
N ALA A 445 26.39 1.06 40.28
CA ALA A 445 25.95 0.46 39.02
C ALA A 445 27.12 -0.07 38.18
N GLU A 446 28.25 0.64 38.15
CA GLU A 446 29.47 0.19 37.48
C GLU A 446 30.05 -1.07 38.15
N LYS A 447 30.07 -1.13 39.50
CA LYS A 447 30.48 -2.34 40.26
C LYS A 447 29.55 -3.54 40.04
N GLU A 448 28.24 -3.32 39.91
CA GLU A 448 27.28 -4.39 39.58
C GLU A 448 27.44 -4.90 38.14
N ALA A 449 27.66 -3.99 37.19
CA ALA A 449 27.93 -4.34 35.80
C ALA A 449 29.24 -5.15 35.67
N GLU A 450 30.27 -4.79 36.45
CA GLU A 450 31.55 -5.49 36.47
C GLU A 450 31.41 -6.91 37.07
N LYS A 451 30.66 -7.06 38.18
CA LYS A 451 30.30 -8.38 38.75
C LYS A 451 29.50 -9.26 37.80
N ALA A 452 28.54 -8.68 37.07
CA ALA A 452 27.75 -9.40 36.06
C ALA A 452 28.62 -9.86 34.87
N SER A 453 29.61 -9.06 34.47
CA SER A 453 30.56 -9.42 33.41
C SER A 453 31.53 -10.54 33.84
N GLY A 454 31.97 -10.54 35.10
CA GLY A 454 32.85 -11.57 35.69
C GLY A 454 32.17 -12.93 35.83
N GLN A 455 30.90 -12.97 36.26
CA GLN A 455 30.12 -14.21 36.33
C GLN A 455 29.87 -14.84 34.94
N SER A 456 29.72 -14.03 33.89
CA SER A 456 29.57 -14.50 32.51
C SER A 456 30.85 -15.17 31.96
N LYS A 457 32.03 -14.63 32.29
CA LYS A 457 33.33 -15.23 31.90
C LYS A 457 33.58 -16.57 32.58
N ASN A 458 33.24 -16.72 33.87
CA ASN A 458 33.41 -17.98 34.61
C ASN A 458 32.45 -19.10 34.14
N LYS A 459 31.20 -18.74 33.77
CA LYS A 459 30.24 -19.70 33.18
C LYS A 459 30.70 -20.23 31.81
N ASN A 460 31.37 -19.41 31.01
CA ASN A 460 31.89 -19.82 29.70
C ASN A 460 33.15 -20.70 29.79
N GLN A 461 34.05 -20.49 30.78
CA GLN A 461 35.19 -21.38 31.00
C GLN A 461 34.78 -22.75 31.57
N SER A 462 33.79 -22.80 32.46
CA SER A 462 33.21 -24.05 32.99
C SER A 462 32.56 -24.91 31.88
N LYS A 463 31.76 -24.29 30.99
CA LYS A 463 31.17 -24.98 29.82
C LYS A 463 32.19 -25.48 28.81
N LYS A 464 33.35 -24.81 28.67
CA LYS A 464 34.43 -25.25 27.77
C LYS A 464 35.18 -26.47 28.33
N LYS A 465 35.42 -26.53 29.65
CA LYS A 465 36.03 -27.70 30.32
C LYS A 465 35.10 -28.92 30.33
N SER A 466 33.77 -28.75 30.46
CA SER A 466 32.83 -29.87 30.43
C SER A 466 32.64 -30.47 29.02
N LYS A 467 32.82 -29.68 27.96
CA LYS A 467 32.77 -30.17 26.57
C LYS A 467 34.01 -30.97 26.16
N ASN A 468 35.20 -30.68 26.71
CA ASN A 468 36.42 -31.44 26.39
C ASN A 468 36.55 -32.77 27.14
N LYS A 469 35.80 -33.00 28.22
CA LYS A 469 35.77 -34.30 28.93
C LYS A 469 34.76 -35.31 28.35
N LYS A 470 33.93 -34.91 27.38
CA LYS A 470 33.00 -35.79 26.65
C LYS A 470 33.50 -36.21 25.25
N LYS A 471 34.75 -35.89 24.91
CA LYS A 471 35.37 -36.18 23.61
C LYS A 471 36.74 -36.89 23.73
N LYS A 472 37.01 -37.53 24.87
CA LYS A 472 38.10 -38.49 25.05
C LYS A 472 37.54 -39.78 25.60
#